data_AF-A0A3A5W126-F1
#
_entry.id   AF-A0A3A5W126-F1
#
_cell.length_a   1.000
_cell.length_b   1.000
_cell.length_c   1.000
_cell.angle_alpha   90.00
_cell.angle_beta   90.00
_cell.angle_gamma   90.00
#
_symmetry.space_group_name_H-M   'P 1'
#
loop_
_entity.id
_entity.type
_entity.pdbx_description
1 polymer ?
#
loop_
_entity_poly.entity_id
_entity_poly.type
_entity_poly.pdbx_seq_one_letter_code
_entity_poly.pdbx_strand_id
1 'polypeptide(L)'
;MNLGPKETAPGLAKAQSMHARPAHNSAYAARGKKGKDIMLKTEKELASDFGKRITQARKNKGWNHATLGKRMAETVNIIKSTEAGKRPTDGVLKKFERVLGISLWVVASEETTTQLDRSSSRGMTLGDYFNENS
;
A
#
# COMPACT_ATOMS: atom_id res chain seq x y z
N MET A 1 -65.34 16.63 -51.95
CA MET A 1 -64.89 15.22 -52.04
C MET A 1 -64.32 14.82 -50.69
N ASN A 2 -64.87 13.74 -50.13
CA ASN A 2 -64.72 13.22 -48.78
C ASN A 2 -63.57 12.22 -48.71
N LEU A 3 -62.65 12.29 -47.74
CA LEU A 3 -61.76 11.17 -47.40
C LEU A 3 -61.51 11.17 -45.87
N GLY A 4 -62.13 10.22 -45.16
CA GLY A 4 -62.04 10.05 -43.71
C GLY A 4 -60.68 9.51 -43.22
N PRO A 5 -60.53 9.26 -41.90
CA PRO A 5 -59.27 8.80 -41.32
C PRO A 5 -58.89 7.44 -41.91
N LYS A 6 -57.68 7.34 -42.46
CA LYS A 6 -57.12 6.07 -42.95
C LYS A 6 -56.97 5.12 -41.78
N GLU A 7 -57.78 4.06 -41.78
CA GLU A 7 -57.54 2.89 -40.93
C GLU A 7 -56.15 2.34 -41.23
N THR A 8 -55.26 2.45 -40.26
CA THR A 8 -53.97 1.79 -40.28
C THR A 8 -54.19 0.28 -40.22
N ALA A 9 -53.65 -0.45 -41.21
CA ALA A 9 -53.81 -1.90 -41.31
C ALA A 9 -53.36 -2.62 -40.01
N PRO A 10 -54.10 -3.64 -39.55
CA PRO A 10 -53.85 -4.32 -38.27
C PRO A 10 -52.47 -5.00 -38.17
N GLY A 11 -51.81 -5.26 -39.31
CA GLY A 11 -50.45 -5.79 -39.34
C GLY A 11 -49.36 -4.81 -38.89
N LEU A 12 -49.60 -3.50 -38.98
CA LEU A 12 -48.59 -2.47 -38.70
C LEU A 12 -48.47 -2.18 -37.19
N ALA A 13 -49.56 -2.29 -36.43
CA ALA A 13 -49.57 -2.07 -34.98
C ALA A 13 -48.72 -3.11 -34.22
N LYS A 14 -48.64 -4.36 -34.73
CA LYS A 14 -47.90 -5.45 -34.08
C LYS A 14 -46.39 -5.34 -34.28
N ALA A 15 -45.92 -4.71 -35.36
CA ALA A 15 -44.50 -4.47 -35.62
C ALA A 15 -43.89 -3.38 -34.70
N GLN A 16 -44.71 -2.41 -34.27
CA GLN A 16 -44.25 -1.35 -33.36
C GLN A 16 -44.10 -1.86 -31.92
N SER A 17 -44.90 -2.86 -31.49
CA SER A 17 -44.74 -3.47 -30.15
C SER A 17 -43.51 -4.38 -30.03
N MET A 18 -42.86 -4.75 -31.14
CA MET A 18 -41.71 -5.67 -31.13
C MET A 18 -40.35 -4.97 -30.99
N HIS A 19 -40.32 -3.63 -31.05
CA HIS A 19 -39.09 -2.83 -30.88
C HIS A 19 -39.01 -2.11 -29.53
N ALA A 20 -40.01 -2.27 -28.66
CA ALA A 20 -39.86 -1.99 -27.23
C ALA A 20 -39.00 -3.10 -26.62
N ARG A 21 -37.69 -3.06 -26.86
CA ARG A 21 -36.75 -3.84 -26.05
C ARG A 21 -37.01 -3.41 -24.60
N PRO A 22 -37.42 -4.31 -23.68
CA PRO A 22 -37.40 -3.94 -22.28
C PRO A 22 -35.99 -3.43 -21.99
N ALA A 23 -35.88 -2.31 -21.29
CA ALA A 23 -34.59 -1.87 -20.78
C ALA A 23 -34.04 -3.06 -20.00
N HIS A 24 -33.10 -3.79 -20.60
CA HIS A 24 -32.38 -4.84 -19.92
C HIS A 24 -31.70 -4.09 -18.79
N ASN A 25 -32.20 -4.32 -17.56
CA ASN A 25 -31.49 -3.97 -16.36
C ASN A 25 -30.25 -4.87 -16.40
N SER A 26 -29.28 -4.46 -17.21
CA SER A 26 -27.97 -5.06 -17.25
C SER A 26 -27.49 -4.88 -15.83
N ALA A 27 -27.43 -5.99 -15.10
CA ALA A 27 -26.80 -6.07 -13.79
C ALA A 27 -25.30 -5.70 -13.84
N TYR A 28 -24.81 -5.23 -14.99
CA TYR A 28 -23.48 -4.75 -15.27
C TYR A 28 -23.44 -3.32 -15.83
N ALA A 29 -24.54 -2.55 -15.74
CA ALA A 29 -24.47 -1.09 -15.84
C ALA A 29 -23.67 -0.59 -14.64
N ALA A 30 -22.37 -0.47 -14.89
CA ALA A 30 -21.34 -0.24 -13.91
C ALA A 30 -21.77 0.84 -12.91
N ARG A 31 -21.73 0.44 -11.64
CA ARG A 31 -21.56 1.32 -10.48
C ARG A 31 -20.40 2.29 -10.76
N GLY A 32 -20.68 3.38 -11.45
CA GLY A 32 -19.83 4.55 -11.49
C GLY A 32 -19.95 5.24 -10.14
N LYS A 33 -19.32 4.66 -9.11
CA LYS A 33 -19.09 5.38 -7.86
C LYS A 33 -18.28 6.62 -8.23
N LYS A 34 -18.99 7.74 -8.26
CA LYS A 34 -18.51 9.12 -8.21
C LYS A 34 -17.16 9.16 -7.49
N GLY A 35 -16.18 9.74 -8.19
CA GLY A 35 -14.75 9.68 -7.92
C GLY A 35 -14.37 9.49 -6.46
N LYS A 36 -13.79 8.32 -6.17
CA LYS A 36 -12.83 8.21 -5.07
C LYS A 36 -11.51 8.76 -5.57
N ASP A 37 -11.29 10.06 -5.41
CA ASP A 37 -9.95 10.68 -5.25
C ASP A 37 -8.79 10.06 -6.07
N ILE A 38 -8.98 9.83 -7.38
CA ILE A 38 -7.89 9.38 -8.25
C ILE A 38 -6.87 10.53 -8.46
N MET A 39 -7.27 11.78 -8.16
CA MET A 39 -6.51 13.02 -8.35
C MET A 39 -5.63 13.42 -7.15
N LEU A 40 -5.51 12.58 -6.13
CA LEU A 40 -4.57 12.77 -5.01
C LEU A 40 -3.62 11.56 -4.88
N LYS A 41 -3.25 10.96 -6.02
CA LYS A 41 -2.09 10.07 -6.04
C LYS A 41 -0.86 10.94 -5.92
N THR A 42 -0.57 11.41 -4.70
CA THR A 42 0.76 11.90 -4.43
C THR A 42 1.71 10.77 -4.76
N GLU A 43 2.57 10.99 -5.76
CA GLU A 43 3.56 10.02 -6.18
C GLU A 43 4.41 9.70 -4.95
N LYS A 44 4.22 8.50 -4.43
CA LYS A 44 4.96 8.04 -3.27
C LYS A 44 6.30 7.57 -3.77
N GLU A 45 7.34 8.32 -3.44
CA GLU A 45 8.70 8.01 -3.81
C GLU A 45 9.39 7.22 -2.70
N LEU A 46 10.38 6.41 -3.06
CA LEU A 46 11.21 5.72 -2.08
C LEU A 46 12.09 6.77 -1.40
N ALA A 47 12.02 6.87 -0.07
CA ALA A 47 12.86 7.79 0.69
C ALA A 47 14.35 7.58 0.36
N SER A 48 15.08 8.63 0.03
CA SER A 48 16.52 8.53 -0.27
C SER A 48 17.33 7.96 0.91
N ASP A 49 16.83 8.10 2.13
CA ASP A 49 17.41 7.58 3.36
C ASP A 49 16.86 6.20 3.80
N PHE A 50 16.19 5.45 2.90
CA PHE A 50 15.57 4.15 3.21
C PHE A 50 16.50 3.16 3.94
N GLY A 51 17.78 3.09 3.53
CA GLY A 51 18.76 2.21 4.17
C GLY A 51 18.98 2.56 5.64
N LYS A 52 19.10 3.86 5.96
CA LYS A 52 19.27 4.35 7.34
C LYS A 52 18.03 4.05 8.18
N ARG A 53 16.83 4.24 7.63
CA ARG A 53 15.56 3.91 8.32
C ARG A 53 15.48 2.43 8.67
N ILE A 54 15.85 1.55 7.74
CA ILE A 54 15.87 0.09 7.96
C ILE A 54 16.86 -0.27 9.07
N THR A 55 18.09 0.26 9.01
CA THR A 55 19.10 -0.01 10.05
C THR A 55 18.64 0.47 11.43
N GLN A 56 18.06 1.68 11.52
CA GLN A 56 17.52 2.21 12.77
C GLN A 56 16.38 1.34 13.30
N ALA A 57 15.40 1.01 12.47
CA ALA A 57 14.27 0.18 12.89
C ALA A 57 14.70 -1.24 13.31
N ARG A 58 15.69 -1.82 12.62
CA ARG A 58 16.29 -3.10 13.00
C ARG A 58 16.96 -3.01 14.38
N LYS A 59 17.74 -1.94 14.63
CA LYS A 59 18.40 -1.69 15.93
C LYS A 59 17.39 -1.47 17.05
N ASN A 60 16.32 -0.70 16.80
CA ASN A 60 15.25 -0.43 17.77
C ASN A 60 14.54 -1.73 18.20
N LYS A 61 14.42 -2.71 17.30
CA LYS A 61 13.88 -4.03 17.62
C LYS A 61 14.91 -5.01 18.21
N GLY A 62 16.19 -4.63 18.31
CA GLY A 62 17.27 -5.51 18.77
C GLY A 62 17.55 -6.70 17.85
N TRP A 63 17.23 -6.60 16.55
CA TRP A 63 17.39 -7.72 15.62
C TRP A 63 18.74 -7.69 14.91
N ASN A 64 19.37 -8.86 14.78
CA ASN A 64 20.51 -9.03 13.87
C ASN A 64 20.02 -9.27 12.44
N HIS A 65 20.88 -9.07 11.44
CA HIS A 65 20.58 -9.26 10.02
C HIS A 65 20.07 -10.67 9.70
N ALA A 66 20.64 -11.69 10.36
CA ALA A 66 20.17 -13.08 10.22
C ALA A 66 18.74 -13.26 10.73
N THR A 67 18.40 -12.66 11.87
CA THR A 67 17.06 -12.71 12.45
C THR A 67 16.04 -11.99 11.58
N LEU A 68 16.40 -10.82 11.06
CA LEU A 68 15.55 -10.07 10.12
C LEU A 68 15.33 -10.84 8.82
N GLY A 69 16.38 -11.49 8.29
CA GLY A 69 16.30 -12.32 7.09
C GLY A 69 15.33 -13.49 7.25
N LYS A 70 15.42 -14.20 8.38
CA LYS A 70 14.48 -15.28 8.72
C LYS A 70 13.04 -14.77 8.80
N ARG A 71 12.78 -13.61 9.41
CA ARG A 71 11.42 -13.04 9.54
C ARG A 71 10.84 -12.56 8.21
N MET A 72 11.67 -12.06 7.31
CA MET A 72 11.24 -11.59 5.98
C MET A 72 11.24 -12.70 4.91
N ALA A 73 11.76 -13.88 5.23
CA ALA A 73 12.11 -14.92 4.26
C ALA A 73 13.02 -14.37 3.15
N GLU A 74 14.03 -13.60 3.53
CA GLU A 74 15.01 -12.98 2.64
C GLU A 74 16.44 -13.31 3.07
N THR A 75 17.37 -13.25 2.12
CA THR A 75 18.77 -13.53 2.43
C THR A 75 19.44 -12.37 3.17
N VAL A 76 20.43 -12.69 4.01
CA VAL A 76 21.23 -11.68 4.73
C VAL A 76 21.94 -10.73 3.77
N ASN A 77 22.30 -11.21 2.58
CA ASN A 77 22.94 -10.40 1.54
C ASN A 77 22.01 -9.29 1.03
N ILE A 78 20.73 -9.60 0.82
CA ILE A 78 19.73 -8.61 0.41
C ILE A 78 19.57 -7.54 1.51
N ILE A 79 19.52 -7.94 2.78
CA ILE A 79 19.41 -7.00 3.89
C ILE A 79 20.62 -6.08 3.94
N LYS A 80 21.84 -6.63 3.93
CA LYS A 80 23.07 -5.82 3.93
C LYS A 80 23.14 -4.87 2.74
N SER A 81 22.77 -5.36 1.54
CA SER A 81 22.74 -4.55 0.33
C SER A 81 21.73 -3.40 0.44
N THR A 82 20.56 -3.68 1.02
CA THR A 82 19.50 -2.67 1.22
C THR A 82 19.92 -1.63 2.26
N GLU A 83 20.49 -2.06 3.39
CA GLU A 83 21.04 -1.15 4.40
C GLU A 83 22.19 -0.28 3.85
N ALA A 84 22.96 -0.81 2.89
CA ALA A 84 24.00 -0.06 2.17
C ALA A 84 23.47 0.91 1.10
N GLY A 85 22.14 0.96 0.88
CA GLY A 85 21.52 1.87 -0.08
C GLY A 85 21.33 1.29 -1.49
N LYS A 86 21.60 0.01 -1.71
CA LYS A 86 21.22 -0.65 -2.97
C LYS A 86 19.72 -0.92 -2.94
N ARG A 87 18.97 -0.36 -3.89
CA ARG A 87 17.52 -0.58 -4.01
C ARG A 87 17.22 -2.05 -4.35
N PRO A 88 16.52 -2.80 -3.48
CA PRO A 88 16.07 -4.15 -3.78
C PRO A 88 14.75 -4.10 -4.58
N THR A 89 14.14 -5.26 -4.84
CA THR A 89 12.82 -5.32 -5.46
C THR A 89 11.76 -4.68 -4.55
N ASP A 90 10.74 -4.06 -5.14
CA ASP A 90 9.70 -3.38 -4.35
C ASP A 90 8.94 -4.34 -3.42
N GLY A 91 8.90 -5.64 -3.75
CA GLY A 91 8.38 -6.68 -2.86
C GLY A 91 9.15 -6.79 -1.54
N VAL A 92 10.48 -6.67 -1.58
CA VAL A 92 11.35 -6.68 -0.40
C VAL A 92 11.15 -5.41 0.43
N LEU A 93 11.05 -4.24 -0.22
CA LEU A 93 10.76 -2.97 0.46
C LEU A 93 9.44 -3.03 1.22
N LYS A 94 8.38 -3.57 0.58
CA LYS A 94 7.08 -3.76 1.23
C LYS A 94 7.13 -4.74 2.40
N LYS A 95 8.00 -5.75 2.34
CA LYS A 95 8.24 -6.66 3.48
C LYS A 95 8.94 -5.93 4.63
N PHE A 96 9.93 -5.08 4.35
CA PHE A 96 10.58 -4.26 5.37
C PHE A 96 9.57 -3.39 6.10
N GLU A 97 8.68 -2.71 5.36
CA GLU A 97 7.63 -1.89 5.97
C GLU A 97 6.73 -2.70 6.92
N ARG A 98 6.27 -3.88 6.50
CA ARG A 98 5.40 -4.73 7.32
C ARG A 98 6.11 -5.32 8.54
N VAL A 99 7.34 -5.78 8.38
CA VAL A 99 8.09 -6.49 9.43
C VAL A 99 8.67 -5.52 10.45
N LEU A 100 9.14 -4.36 9.98
CA LEU A 100 9.71 -3.33 10.85
C LEU A 100 8.66 -2.32 11.35
N GLY A 101 7.51 -2.21 10.69
CA GLY A 101 6.46 -1.25 11.03
C GLY A 101 6.81 0.19 10.65
N ILE A 102 7.61 0.37 9.60
CA ILE A 102 8.08 1.69 9.14
C ILE A 102 7.49 2.02 7.76
N SER A 103 7.46 3.30 7.41
CA SER A 103 7.14 3.77 6.07
C SER A 103 8.40 4.15 5.32
N LEU A 104 8.68 3.42 4.23
CA LEU A 104 9.80 3.69 3.33
C LEU A 104 9.37 4.57 2.14
N TRP A 105 8.09 4.56 1.81
CA TRP A 105 7.51 5.40 0.78
C TRP A 105 7.08 6.75 1.37
N VAL A 106 7.72 7.83 0.93
CA VAL A 106 7.40 9.20 1.32
C VAL A 106 6.58 9.88 0.23
N VAL A 107 5.55 10.61 0.67
CA VAL A 107 4.83 11.56 -0.16
C VAL A 107 5.77 12.75 -0.36
N ALA A 108 5.93 13.25 -1.59
CA ALA A 108 6.76 14.43 -1.91
C ALA A 108 6.16 15.74 -1.36
N SER A 109 5.74 15.74 -0.10
CA SER A 109 5.44 16.92 0.69
C SER A 109 6.57 17.06 1.69
N GLU A 110 7.29 18.17 1.60
CA GLU A 110 8.20 18.61 2.64
C GLU A 110 7.45 18.59 3.98
N GLU A 111 8.03 17.94 5.00
CA GLU A 111 7.86 18.18 6.46
C GLU A 111 8.20 16.91 7.29
N THR A 112 9.41 16.93 7.89
CA THR A 112 9.73 16.69 9.32
C THR A 112 8.90 15.64 10.09
N THR A 113 9.42 14.60 10.78
CA THR A 113 10.19 14.72 12.02
C THR A 113 10.36 13.31 12.64
N THR A 114 11.59 13.01 13.05
CA THR A 114 12.01 12.45 14.34
C THR A 114 10.94 11.80 15.23
N GLN A 115 11.05 10.49 15.46
CA GLN A 115 10.82 9.93 16.79
C GLN A 115 12.04 9.08 17.17
N LEU A 116 13.03 9.76 17.75
CA LEU A 116 13.97 9.15 18.66
C LEU A 116 13.22 8.96 19.98
N ASP A 117 12.66 7.78 20.19
CA ASP A 117 12.32 7.39 21.56
C ASP A 117 13.63 7.09 22.29
N ARG A 118 14.14 8.11 22.98
CA ARG A 118 15.13 7.92 24.04
C ARG A 118 14.36 7.57 25.30
N SER A 119 14.29 6.29 25.62
CA SER A 119 14.02 5.86 27.00
C SER A 119 14.87 4.65 27.38
N SER A 120 15.96 4.96 28.09
CA SER A 120 16.52 4.23 29.21
C SER A 120 16.80 2.72 29.06
N SER A 121 18.07 2.38 28.83
CA SER A 121 18.74 1.41 29.71
C SER A 121 20.21 1.77 29.89
N ARG A 122 20.44 2.46 31.02
CA ARG A 122 21.55 2.28 31.96
C ARG A 122 22.84 1.69 31.37
N GLY A 123 23.91 2.48 31.38
CA GLY A 123 25.25 1.99 31.12
C GLY A 123 25.58 0.80 32.02
N MET A 124 25.74 -0.38 31.41
CA MET A 124 26.43 -1.50 32.03
C MET A 124 27.90 -1.34 31.71
N THR A 125 28.63 -0.77 32.66
CA THR A 125 30.09 -0.88 32.72
C THR A 125 30.45 -2.30 33.13
N LEU A 126 31.56 -2.82 32.62
CA LEU A 126 32.11 -4.16 32.90
C LEU A 126 32.48 -4.41 34.39
N GLY A 127 32.15 -3.48 35.29
CA GLY A 127 32.53 -3.48 36.70
C GLY A 127 31.54 -4.13 37.67
N ASP A 128 30.41 -4.67 37.21
CA ASP A 128 29.33 -5.18 38.08
C ASP A 128 29.31 -6.72 38.22
N TYR A 129 30.42 -7.40 37.94
CA TYR A 129 30.49 -8.88 37.93
C TYR A 129 31.39 -9.48 39.01
N PHE A 130 31.62 -8.78 40.13
CA PHE A 130 32.28 -9.41 41.27
C PHE A 130 31.57 -9.13 42.59
N ASN A 131 30.93 -10.21 43.05
CA ASN A 131 31.02 -10.71 44.42
C ASN A 131 29.99 -10.16 45.43
N GLU A 132 28.93 -10.95 45.63
CA GLU A 132 28.40 -11.15 46.99
C GLU A 132 27.98 -12.62 47.14
N ASN A 133 28.97 -13.45 47.47
CA ASN A 133 28.77 -14.72 48.13
C ASN A 133 29.61 -14.71 49.42
N SER A 134 28.93 -14.84 50.56
CA SER A 134 29.39 -14.86 51.97
C SER A 134 29.53 -13.51 52.66
#